data_AF-A0A0H5SDM2-F1
#
_entry.id   AF-A0A0H5SDM2-F1
#
_cell.length_a   1.000
_cell.length_b   1.000
_cell.length_c   1.000
_cell.angle_alpha   90.00
_cell.angle_beta   90.00
_cell.angle_gamma   90.00
#
_symmetry.space_group_name_H-M   'P 1'
#
loop_
_entity.id
_entity.type
_entity.pdbx_description
1 polymer ?
#
loop_
_entity_poly.entity_id
_entity_poly.type
_entity_poly.pdbx_seq_one_letter_code
_entity_poly.pdbx_strand_id
1 'polypeptide(L)'
;MCLIAIVYINDIYNITGSENNGMNIIISNSSDKPIYEQITSQIKQMIISGDLQPGDQLPSMRMLAKELRISVITTKRAYEDLERDGFIYTIVGKGSFVADKNMEFVREEQLRIVEEHLSKAVEGAKAGGISLEELQDIIRMIYEEE
;
A
#
# COMPACT_ATOMS: atom_id res chain seq x y z
N MET A 1 42.20 3.56 23.86
CA MET A 1 41.59 4.72 23.18
C MET A 1 40.96 4.20 21.90
N CYS A 2 39.63 4.18 21.87
CA CYS A 2 38.68 3.90 20.78
C CYS A 2 38.88 2.71 19.84
N LEU A 3 38.10 1.65 20.12
CA LEU A 3 37.33 0.93 19.10
C LEU A 3 36.31 1.89 18.46
N ILE A 4 36.24 1.90 17.13
CA ILE A 4 35.06 2.33 16.35
C ILE A 4 34.92 1.24 15.28
N ALA A 5 34.10 0.20 15.47
CA ALA A 5 32.64 0.17 15.46
C ALA A 5 32.03 0.54 14.10
N ILE A 6 31.87 -0.48 13.25
CA ILE A 6 30.61 -0.84 12.58
C ILE A 6 29.74 0.36 12.18
N VAL A 7 29.83 0.76 10.92
CA VAL A 7 28.68 1.33 10.20
C VAL A 7 28.70 0.74 8.78
N TYR A 8 27.81 -0.22 8.56
CA TYR A 8 27.31 -0.54 7.22
C TYR A 8 26.81 0.77 6.61
N ILE A 9 27.55 1.31 5.64
CA ILE A 9 27.11 2.46 4.88
C ILE A 9 25.98 1.98 3.97
N ASN A 10 24.75 2.36 4.35
CA ASN A 10 23.61 2.43 3.46
C ASN A 10 24.00 3.30 2.27
N ASP A 11 24.21 2.69 1.11
CA ASP A 11 24.35 3.38 -0.16
C ASP A 11 22.99 3.98 -0.56
N ILE A 12 22.69 5.16 0.00
CA ILE A 12 21.69 6.09 -0.50
C ILE A 12 22.30 6.76 -1.74
N TYR A 13 22.01 6.25 -2.94
CA TYR A 13 22.29 6.96 -4.18
C TYR A 13 21.15 7.96 -4.47
N ASN A 14 21.36 9.21 -4.05
CA ASN A 14 20.66 10.37 -4.61
C ASN A 14 21.26 10.69 -5.99
N ILE A 15 20.48 10.48 -7.06
CA ILE A 15 20.80 10.97 -8.41
C ILE A 15 19.66 11.90 -8.83
N THR A 16 19.89 13.21 -8.70
CA THR A 16 19.03 14.26 -9.25
C THR A 16 19.31 14.42 -10.74
N GLY A 17 18.45 13.85 -11.56
CA GLY A 17 18.30 14.16 -12.98
C GLY A 17 16.82 14.42 -13.26
N SER A 18 16.53 15.56 -13.88
CA SER A 18 15.20 16.00 -14.34
C SER A 18 14.38 14.85 -14.98
N GLU A 19 13.09 14.72 -14.62
CA GLU A 19 12.08 13.74 -15.09
C GLU A 19 12.04 12.33 -14.46
N ASN A 20 11.85 12.20 -13.14
CA ASN A 20 11.42 10.92 -12.55
C ASN A 20 10.45 11.12 -11.36
N ASN A 21 9.14 11.04 -11.64
CA ASN A 21 8.14 10.63 -10.64
C ASN A 21 8.26 9.10 -10.47
N GLY A 22 9.36 8.64 -9.87
CA GLY A 22 9.59 7.23 -9.64
C GLY A 22 8.67 6.72 -8.53
N MET A 23 7.77 5.80 -8.86
CA MET A 23 6.96 5.10 -7.87
C MET A 23 7.88 4.28 -6.95
N ASN A 24 7.88 4.58 -5.65
CA ASN A 24 8.75 3.90 -4.69
C ASN A 24 8.07 2.63 -4.16
N ILE A 25 8.49 1.46 -4.65
CA ILE A 25 8.00 0.15 -4.19
C ILE A 25 9.16 -0.62 -3.56
N ILE A 26 8.93 -1.13 -2.35
CA ILE A 26 9.89 -1.95 -1.60
C ILE A 26 9.52 -3.42 -1.75
N ILE A 27 10.47 -4.26 -2.17
CA ILE A 27 10.27 -5.71 -2.31
C ILE A 27 11.07 -6.45 -1.26
N SER A 28 10.43 -7.38 -0.55
CA SER A 28 11.06 -8.29 0.39
C SER A 28 10.92 -9.74 -0.07
N ASN A 29 12.05 -10.38 -0.40
CA ASN A 29 12.08 -11.80 -0.77
C ASN A 29 11.93 -12.73 0.44
N SER A 30 12.06 -12.21 1.67
CA SER A 30 11.86 -12.98 2.91
C SER A 30 10.44 -12.85 3.46
N SER A 31 9.56 -12.12 2.78
CA SER A 31 8.14 -12.03 3.14
C SER A 31 7.40 -13.31 2.74
N ASP A 32 6.40 -13.69 3.52
CA ASP A 32 5.47 -14.78 3.18
C ASP A 32 4.56 -14.45 1.98
N LYS A 33 4.51 -13.17 1.57
CA LYS A 33 3.68 -12.72 0.45
C LYS A 33 4.45 -12.79 -0.88
N PRO A 34 3.85 -13.33 -1.96
CA PRO A 34 4.43 -13.27 -3.29
C PRO A 34 4.73 -11.83 -3.75
N ILE A 35 5.78 -11.66 -4.56
CA ILE A 35 6.23 -10.32 -5.04
C ILE A 35 5.12 -9.55 -5.77
N TYR A 36 4.29 -10.21 -6.58
CA TYR A 36 3.19 -9.52 -7.27
C TYR A 36 2.17 -8.96 -6.27
N GLU A 37 1.91 -9.64 -5.16
CA GLU A 37 0.98 -9.15 -4.11
C GLU A 37 1.58 -7.95 -3.38
N GLN A 38 2.89 -7.97 -3.10
CA GLN A 38 3.58 -6.85 -2.48
C GLN A 38 3.50 -5.58 -3.35
N ILE A 39 3.62 -5.72 -4.68
CA ILE A 39 3.46 -4.61 -5.64
C ILE A 39 2.02 -4.12 -5.64
N THR A 40 1.06 -5.03 -5.79
CA THR A 40 -0.37 -4.71 -5.81
C THR A 40 -0.80 -3.98 -4.54
N SER A 41 -0.38 -4.44 -3.35
CA SER A 41 -0.76 -3.82 -2.09
C SER A 41 -0.20 -2.41 -1.94
N GLN A 42 1.07 -2.19 -2.31
CA GLN A 42 1.70 -0.87 -2.23
C GLN A 42 1.08 0.14 -3.19
N ILE A 43 0.79 -0.27 -4.44
CA ILE A 43 0.13 0.62 -5.41
C ILE A 43 -1.29 0.96 -4.93
N LYS A 44 -2.05 -0.02 -4.42
CA LYS A 44 -3.36 0.26 -3.81
C LYS A 44 -3.26 1.25 -2.67
N GLN A 45 -2.27 1.09 -1.79
CA GLN A 45 -2.07 1.99 -0.66
C GLN A 45 -1.79 3.42 -1.11
N MET A 46 -0.92 3.61 -2.11
CA MET A 46 -0.64 4.94 -2.69
C MET A 46 -1.89 5.59 -3.32
N ILE A 47 -2.76 4.79 -3.96
CA ILE A 47 -4.04 5.28 -4.49
C ILE A 47 -4.98 5.66 -3.33
N ILE A 48 -5.05 4.84 -2.28
CA ILE A 48 -5.89 5.07 -1.08
C ILE A 48 -5.43 6.28 -0.26
N SER A 49 -4.13 6.48 -0.09
CA SER A 49 -3.56 7.65 0.58
C SER A 49 -3.70 8.95 -0.22
N GLY A 50 -3.95 8.84 -1.53
CA GLY A 50 -4.02 9.98 -2.45
C GLY A 50 -2.67 10.41 -3.01
N ASP A 51 -1.60 9.64 -2.76
CA ASP A 51 -0.28 9.84 -3.39
C ASP A 51 -0.33 9.62 -4.90
N LEU A 52 -1.25 8.77 -5.35
CA LEU A 52 -1.63 8.57 -6.74
C LEU A 52 -3.08 9.00 -6.94
N GLN A 53 -3.31 10.00 -7.80
CA GLN A 53 -4.61 10.58 -8.05
C GLN A 53 -5.32 9.92 -9.24
N PRO A 54 -6.66 9.90 -9.28
CA PRO A 54 -7.41 9.49 -10.46
C PRO A 54 -6.90 10.15 -11.74
N GLY A 55 -6.61 9.35 -12.76
CA GLY A 55 -6.06 9.81 -14.03
C GLY A 55 -4.53 9.84 -14.10
N ASP A 56 -3.81 9.66 -12.99
CA ASP A 56 -2.35 9.57 -13.01
C ASP A 56 -1.89 8.37 -13.85
N GLN A 57 -0.86 8.59 -14.66
CA GLN A 57 -0.26 7.53 -15.46
C GLN A 57 0.70 6.72 -14.61
N LEU A 58 0.50 5.40 -14.58
CA LEU A 58 1.41 4.47 -13.93
C LEU A 58 2.63 4.18 -14.82
N PRO A 59 3.79 3.83 -14.23
CA PRO A 59 4.94 3.39 -15.01
C PRO A 59 4.59 2.18 -15.87
N SER A 60 5.21 2.06 -17.04
CA SER A 60 4.99 0.87 -17.85
C SER A 60 5.45 -0.39 -17.10
N MET A 61 4.78 -1.53 -17.30
CA MET A 61 5.17 -2.80 -16.65
C MET A 61 6.66 -3.14 -16.88
N ARG A 62 7.21 -2.82 -18.07
CA ARG A 62 8.62 -3.05 -18.40
C ARG A 62 9.56 -2.11 -17.64
N MET A 63 9.15 -0.86 -17.44
CA MET A 63 9.91 0.12 -16.66
C MET A 63 9.92 -0.29 -15.19
N LEU A 64 8.75 -0.59 -14.62
CA LEU A 64 8.63 -1.02 -13.23
C LEU A 64 9.41 -2.31 -12.96
N ALA A 65 9.34 -3.29 -13.87
CA ALA A 65 10.10 -4.53 -13.74
C ALA A 65 11.62 -4.28 -13.74
N LYS A 66 12.09 -3.32 -14.54
CA LYS A 66 13.50 -2.93 -14.60
C LYS A 66 13.96 -2.24 -13.31
N GLU A 67 13.14 -1.33 -12.78
CA GLU A 67 13.44 -0.60 -11.54
C GLU A 67 13.49 -1.54 -10.34
N LEU A 68 12.52 -2.44 -10.23
CA LEU A 68 12.45 -3.42 -9.14
C LEU A 68 13.35 -4.66 -9.36
N ARG A 69 14.00 -4.78 -10.53
CA ARG A 69 14.84 -5.92 -10.93
C ARG A 69 14.11 -7.27 -10.84
N ILE A 70 12.87 -7.31 -11.32
CA ILE A 70 12.01 -8.50 -11.32
C ILE A 70 11.55 -8.89 -12.73
N SER A 71 10.87 -10.03 -12.85
CA SER A 71 10.25 -10.46 -14.11
C SER A 71 9.10 -9.55 -14.52
N VAL A 72 9.01 -9.22 -15.81
CA VAL A 72 7.88 -8.49 -16.41
C VAL A 72 6.56 -9.25 -16.21
N ILE A 73 6.60 -10.58 -16.11
CA ILE A 73 5.41 -11.40 -15.84
C ILE A 73 4.84 -11.06 -14.46
N THR A 74 5.70 -10.81 -13.47
CA THR A 74 5.30 -10.45 -12.10
C THR A 74 4.61 -9.10 -12.08
N THR A 75 5.17 -8.09 -12.74
CA THR A 75 4.53 -6.76 -12.86
C THR A 75 3.24 -6.81 -13.67
N LYS A 76 3.17 -7.65 -14.71
CA LYS A 76 1.94 -7.84 -15.49
C LYS A 76 0.82 -8.39 -14.62
N ARG A 77 1.10 -9.43 -13.84
CA ARG A 77 0.13 -10.01 -12.91
C ARG A 77 -0.35 -8.99 -11.88
N ALA A 78 0.56 -8.19 -11.31
CA ALA A 78 0.18 -7.14 -10.37
C ALA A 78 -0.77 -6.09 -11.01
N TYR A 79 -0.51 -5.69 -12.26
CA TYR A 79 -1.37 -4.74 -12.97
C TYR A 79 -2.72 -5.34 -13.36
N GLU A 80 -2.75 -6.61 -13.76
CA GLU A 80 -4.00 -7.35 -14.01
C GLU A 80 -4.86 -7.45 -12.73
N ASP A 81 -4.23 -7.68 -11.57
CA ASP A 81 -4.93 -7.70 -10.28
C ASP A 81 -5.48 -6.30 -9.91
N LEU A 82 -4.69 -5.23 -10.11
CA LEU A 82 -5.13 -3.86 -9.89
C LEU A 82 -6.30 -3.45 -10.81
N GLU A 83 -6.25 -3.84 -12.08
CA GLU A 83 -7.29 -3.54 -13.06
C GLU A 83 -8.58 -4.33 -12.76
N ARG A 84 -8.45 -5.62 -12.43
CA ARG A 84 -9.58 -6.46 -12.00
C ARG A 84 -10.26 -5.88 -10.76
N ASP A 85 -9.48 -5.38 -9.81
CA ASP A 85 -10.00 -4.81 -8.57
C ASP A 85 -10.48 -3.34 -8.75
N GLY A 86 -10.39 -2.82 -9.98
CA GLY A 86 -10.89 -1.51 -10.39
C GLY A 86 -10.08 -0.31 -9.90
N PHE A 87 -8.83 -0.52 -9.49
CA PHE A 87 -7.93 0.56 -9.05
C PHE A 87 -7.24 1.27 -10.21
N ILE A 88 -7.11 0.59 -11.36
CA ILE A 88 -6.50 1.13 -12.57
C ILE A 88 -7.32 0.73 -13.79
N TYR A 89 -7.08 1.40 -14.91
CA TYR A 89 -7.55 0.99 -16.23
C TYR A 89 -6.43 1.13 -17.26
N THR A 90 -6.39 0.23 -18.24
CA THR A 90 -5.39 0.26 -19.31
C THR A 90 -6.00 0.76 -20.61
N ILE A 91 -5.36 1.75 -21.22
CA ILE A 91 -5.65 2.16 -22.59
C ILE A 91 -4.56 1.59 -23.49
N VAL A 92 -4.97 0.71 -24.43
CA VAL A 92 -4.06 0.08 -25.38
C VAL A 92 -3.24 1.14 -26.12
N GLY A 93 -1.91 1.01 -26.08
CA GLY A 93 -0.98 1.94 -26.72
C GLY A 93 -0.71 3.24 -25.98
N LYS A 94 -1.44 3.54 -24.89
CA LYS A 94 -1.21 4.74 -24.06
C LYS A 94 -0.69 4.43 -22.66
N GLY A 95 -0.94 3.24 -22.13
CA GLY A 95 -0.47 2.80 -20.82
C GLY A 95 -1.60 2.55 -19.83
N SER A 96 -1.25 2.46 -18.55
CA SER A 96 -2.20 2.21 -17.46
C SER A 96 -2.33 3.45 -16.60
N PHE A 97 -3.54 3.73 -16.14
CA PHE A 97 -3.90 4.94 -15.42
C PHE A 97 -4.68 4.59 -14.16
N VAL A 98 -4.52 5.38 -13.11
CA VAL A 98 -5.31 5.24 -11.88
C VAL A 98 -6.78 5.49 -12.22
N ALA A 99 -7.64 4.55 -11.84
CA ALA A 99 -9.06 4.67 -12.07
C ALA A 99 -9.64 5.76 -11.18
N ASP A 100 -10.63 6.47 -11.73
CA ASP A 100 -11.59 7.23 -10.94
C ASP A 100 -12.57 6.26 -10.29
N LYS A 101 -12.03 5.38 -9.44
CA LYS A 101 -12.82 4.68 -8.47
C LYS A 101 -13.27 5.78 -7.52
N ASN A 102 -14.58 5.90 -7.26
CA ASN A 102 -15.04 6.85 -6.27
C ASN A 102 -14.42 6.43 -4.92
N MET A 103 -13.25 6.99 -4.60
CA MET A 103 -12.44 6.61 -3.44
C MET A 103 -13.22 6.92 -2.16
N GLU A 104 -14.14 7.89 -2.25
CA GLU A 104 -15.18 8.14 -1.26
C GLU A 104 -16.03 6.90 -1.02
N PHE A 105 -16.56 6.25 -2.07
CA PHE A 105 -17.34 5.02 -1.94
C PHE A 105 -16.54 3.85 -1.35
N VAL A 106 -15.27 3.70 -1.73
CA VAL A 106 -14.39 2.67 -1.15
C VAL A 106 -14.14 2.94 0.34
N ARG A 107 -13.86 4.20 0.69
CA ARG A 107 -13.65 4.63 2.07
C ARG A 107 -14.92 4.47 2.90
N GLU A 108 -16.08 4.81 2.36
CA GLU A 108 -17.38 4.60 2.99
C GLU A 108 -17.64 3.13 3.27
N GLU A 109 -17.34 2.24 2.34
CA GLU A 109 -17.51 0.80 2.54
C GLU A 109 -16.55 0.27 3.61
N GLN A 110 -15.29 0.72 3.63
CA GLN A 110 -14.35 0.36 4.69
C GLN A 110 -14.80 0.89 6.06
N LEU A 111 -15.29 2.13 6.12
CA LEU A 111 -15.86 2.70 7.35
C LEU A 111 -17.04 1.86 7.85
N ARG A 112 -17.93 1.42 6.95
CA ARG A 112 -19.05 0.55 7.31
C ARG A 112 -18.60 -0.78 7.90
N ILE A 113 -17.58 -1.41 7.33
CA ILE A 113 -17.01 -2.67 7.83
C ILE A 113 -16.38 -2.46 9.22
N VAL A 114 -15.61 -1.37 9.39
CA VAL A 114 -15.01 -1.02 10.69
C VAL A 114 -16.10 -0.77 11.73
N GLU A 115 -17.15 -0.02 11.39
CA GLU A 115 -18.29 0.26 12.26
C GLU A 115 -19.00 -1.02 12.70
N GLU A 116 -19.23 -1.98 11.77
CA GLU A 116 -19.83 -3.27 12.10
C GLU A 116 -19.00 -4.04 13.15
N HIS A 117 -17.68 -4.09 12.96
CA HIS A 117 -16.79 -4.77 13.90
C HIS A 117 -16.72 -4.06 15.25
N LEU A 118 -16.62 -2.73 15.25
CA LEU A 118 -16.60 -1.94 16.48
C LEU A 118 -17.92 -2.04 17.23
N SER A 119 -19.06 -2.14 16.55
CA SER A 119 -20.36 -2.38 17.20
C SER A 119 -20.36 -3.67 18.01
N LYS A 120 -19.85 -4.77 17.43
CA LYS A 120 -19.72 -6.06 18.13
C LYS A 120 -18.74 -5.96 19.31
N ALA A 121 -17.64 -5.22 19.15
CA ALA A 121 -16.68 -4.98 20.24
C ALA A 121 -17.31 -4.19 21.39
N VAL A 122 -18.10 -3.16 21.08
CA VAL A 122 -18.83 -2.35 22.08
C VAL A 122 -19.87 -3.19 22.82
N GLU A 123 -20.59 -4.09 22.13
CA GLU A 123 -21.51 -5.03 22.78
C GLU A 123 -20.79 -5.95 23.77
N GLY A 124 -19.65 -6.53 23.36
CA GLY A 124 -18.81 -7.35 24.23
C GLY A 124 -18.27 -6.57 25.43
N ALA A 125 -17.80 -5.34 25.22
CA ALA A 125 -17.30 -4.45 26.26
C ALA A 125 -18.39 -4.15 27.31
N LYS A 126 -19.59 -3.77 26.86
CA LYS A 126 -20.74 -3.52 27.75
C LYS A 126 -21.14 -4.76 28.55
N ALA A 127 -21.16 -5.94 27.93
CA ALA A 127 -21.48 -7.20 28.60
C ALA A 127 -20.42 -7.58 29.67
N GLY A 128 -19.15 -7.23 29.41
CA GLY A 128 -18.03 -7.45 30.32
C GLY A 128 -17.85 -6.37 31.40
N GLY A 129 -18.66 -5.30 31.39
CA GLY A 129 -18.49 -4.17 32.31
C GLY A 129 -17.24 -3.31 32.02
N ILE A 130 -16.70 -3.39 30.81
CA ILE A 130 -15.55 -2.60 30.36
C ILE A 130 -16.04 -1.18 30.07
N SER A 131 -15.37 -0.19 30.66
CA SER A 131 -15.67 1.22 30.44
C SER A 131 -15.33 1.68 29.02
N LEU A 132 -15.87 2.83 28.62
CA LEU A 132 -15.52 3.42 27.33
C LEU A 132 -14.03 3.79 27.29
N GLU A 133 -13.49 4.33 28.39
CA GLU A 133 -12.07 4.67 28.50
C GLU A 133 -11.17 3.43 28.29
N GLU A 134 -11.47 2.32 28.97
CA GLU A 134 -10.70 1.07 28.82
C GLU A 134 -10.79 0.52 27.38
N LEU A 135 -11.96 0.58 26.74
CA LEU A 135 -12.12 0.15 25.35
C LEU A 135 -11.32 1.04 24.39
N GLN A 136 -11.31 2.35 24.61
CA GLN A 136 -10.52 3.29 23.81
C GLN A 136 -9.01 3.03 23.94
N ASP A 137 -8.54 2.73 25.15
CA ASP A 137 -7.14 2.38 25.39
C ASP A 137 -6.76 1.07 24.69
N ILE A 138 -7.63 0.05 24.72
CA ILE A 138 -7.42 -1.21 23.99
C ILE A 138 -7.34 -0.96 22.48
N ILE A 139 -8.27 -0.19 21.91
CA ILE A 139 -8.25 0.14 20.49
C ILE A 139 -6.97 0.90 20.13
N ARG A 140 -6.54 1.85 20.97
CA ARG A 140 -5.30 2.60 20.76
C ARG A 140 -4.08 1.68 20.76
N MET A 141 -3.96 0.80 21.76
CA MET A 141 -2.85 -0.15 21.83
C MET A 141 -2.77 -1.04 20.59
N ILE A 142 -3.91 -1.57 20.12
CA ILE A 142 -3.97 -2.40 18.92
C ILE A 142 -3.57 -1.60 17.67
N TYR A 143 -4.01 -0.33 17.56
CA TYR A 143 -3.70 0.51 16.40
C TYR A 143 -2.22 0.91 16.32
N GLU A 144 -1.51 1.00 17.44
CA GLU A 144 -0.09 1.38 17.50
C GLU A 144 0.88 0.19 17.36
N GLU A 145 0.41 -1.06 17.48
CA GLU A 145 1.23 -2.27 17.36
C GLU A 145 1.39 -2.81 15.92
N GLU A 146 0.67 -2.26 14.93
CA GLU A 146 0.82 -2.56 13.48
C GLU A 146 1.61 -1.48 12.72
#